data_AF-I7HP96-F1
#
_entry.id   AF-I7HP96-F1
#
_cell.length_a   1.000
_cell.length_b   1.000
_cell.length_c   1.000
_cell.angle_alpha   90.00
_cell.angle_beta   90.00
_cell.angle_gamma   90.00
#
_symmetry.space_group_name_H-M   'P 1'
#
loop_
_entity.id
_entity.type
_entity.pdbx_description
1 polymer ?
#
loop_
_entity_poly.entity_id
_entity_poly.type
_entity_poly.pdbx_seq_one_letter_code
_entity_poly.pdbx_strand_id
1 'polypeptide(L)'
;FQLKHGRKTSFFDCHRWFLPIDHPWRMNTNDFLKGRIETDAPFPRRLGCEMKRHIELLQDIDFGTSRDHIEGFGKEHNWCHKSIFWELPYWEKNLLRHNLDVMHCEKNFFDNIKNIVMHDPDKTKDNMNARRDLQLLTNRRTLFLQTGLDGKLYKRKAVYCLSKEQKFKVLEWLHGLRFPDGYASNISRCVQMQHLRLAGMKSHDCHVFMQRLMPTAFRDFLSDTTHQTIITHQKNGTPKYSRLWETL
;
A
#
# COMPACT_ATOMS: atom_id res chain seq x y z
N PHE A 1 -1.62 -5.51 15.02
CA PHE A 1 -1.04 -4.22 15.39
C PHE A 1 -1.93 -3.09 14.89
N GLN A 2 -2.41 -2.22 15.79
CA GLN A 2 -3.25 -1.07 15.44
C GLN A 2 -2.46 0.22 15.70
N LEU A 3 -2.53 1.17 14.76
CA LEU A 3 -1.88 2.48 14.93
C LEU A 3 -2.54 3.28 16.06
N LYS A 4 -1.73 3.91 16.92
CA LYS A 4 -2.21 4.62 18.13
C LYS A 4 -3.13 5.78 17.80
N HIS A 5 -2.78 6.59 16.80
CA HIS A 5 -3.53 7.78 16.41
C HIS A 5 -4.45 7.51 15.22
N GLY A 6 -3.99 6.78 14.22
CA GLY A 6 -4.75 6.44 13.02
C GLY A 6 -5.83 5.39 13.25
N ARG A 7 -5.74 4.59 14.34
CA ARG A 7 -6.65 3.50 14.72
C ARG A 7 -6.87 2.44 13.63
N LYS A 8 -6.04 2.44 12.58
CA LYS A 8 -6.06 1.41 11.52
C LYS A 8 -5.13 0.28 11.87
N THR A 9 -5.53 -0.94 11.52
CA THR A 9 -4.62 -2.08 11.52
C THR A 9 -3.50 -1.82 10.52
N SER A 10 -2.27 -2.02 10.96
CA SER A 10 -1.07 -1.82 10.15
C SER A 10 -0.14 -3.00 10.34
N PHE A 11 0.49 -3.42 9.25
CA PHE A 11 1.56 -4.43 9.24
C PHE A 11 2.89 -3.78 8.85
N PHE A 12 3.05 -2.50 9.19
CA PHE A 12 4.30 -1.78 8.99
C PHE A 12 5.44 -2.56 9.66
N ASP A 13 6.55 -2.73 8.93
CA ASP A 13 7.74 -3.45 9.38
C ASP A 13 7.61 -4.97 9.58
N CYS A 14 6.49 -5.60 9.23
CA CYS A 14 6.34 -7.07 9.29
C CYS A 14 7.00 -7.82 8.12
N HIS A 15 7.51 -7.11 7.11
CA HIS A 15 8.05 -7.70 5.89
C HIS A 15 9.52 -8.13 6.02
N ARG A 16 10.27 -7.55 6.98
CA ARG A 16 11.69 -7.89 7.18
C ARG A 16 11.92 -9.32 7.66
N TRP A 17 10.90 -9.94 8.29
CA TRP A 17 10.89 -11.36 8.64
C TRP A 17 11.12 -12.31 7.47
N PHE A 18 10.76 -11.91 6.25
CA PHE A 18 10.89 -12.75 5.07
C PHE A 18 12.24 -12.60 4.35
N LEU A 19 13.10 -11.69 4.81
CA LEU A 19 14.44 -11.51 4.26
C LEU A 19 15.39 -12.59 4.81
N PRO A 20 16.48 -12.94 4.11
CA PRO A 20 17.57 -13.76 4.67
C PRO A 20 18.06 -13.23 6.03
N ILE A 21 18.51 -14.10 6.93
CA ILE A 21 18.87 -13.75 8.31
C ILE A 21 20.01 -12.71 8.39
N ASP A 22 20.92 -12.76 7.43
CA ASP A 22 22.08 -11.90 7.23
C ASP A 22 21.77 -10.65 6.39
N HIS A 23 20.52 -10.47 5.97
CA HIS A 23 20.15 -9.35 5.09
C HIS A 23 20.33 -7.99 5.80
N PRO A 24 21.04 -7.00 5.20
CA PRO A 24 21.35 -5.73 5.86
C PRO A 24 20.14 -4.94 6.39
N TRP A 25 18.99 -5.01 5.70
CA TRP A 25 17.75 -4.37 6.17
C TRP A 25 17.21 -4.91 7.50
N ARG A 26 17.54 -6.15 7.89
CA ARG A 26 17.20 -6.67 9.22
C ARG A 26 17.92 -5.91 10.33
N MET A 27 19.15 -5.46 10.06
CA MET A 27 19.97 -4.68 11.00
C MET A 27 19.70 -3.17 10.93
N ASN A 28 18.89 -2.71 9.97
CA ASN A 28 18.61 -1.29 9.78
C ASN A 28 17.61 -0.77 10.81
N THR A 29 18.12 -0.06 11.82
CA THR A 29 17.35 0.51 12.93
C THR A 29 16.79 1.91 12.64
N ASN A 30 17.08 2.49 11.47
CA ASN A 30 16.77 3.87 11.16
C ASN A 30 15.67 4.02 10.09
N ASP A 31 15.71 3.22 9.03
CA ASP A 31 14.80 3.36 7.90
C ASP A 31 13.44 2.71 8.09
N PHE A 32 13.36 1.75 9.03
CA PHE A 32 12.18 0.97 9.37
C PHE A 32 11.59 1.39 10.73
N LEU A 33 11.18 0.43 11.56
CA LEU A 33 10.76 0.71 12.94
C LEU A 33 11.98 1.16 13.74
N LYS A 34 11.87 2.34 14.34
CA LYS A 34 13.01 3.02 14.99
C LYS A 34 13.60 2.14 16.10
N GLY A 35 14.91 1.93 16.05
CA GLY A 35 15.63 1.13 17.04
C GLY A 35 15.41 -0.38 16.95
N ARG A 36 14.66 -0.89 15.96
CA ARG A 36 14.34 -2.33 15.86
C ARG A 36 15.28 -3.06 14.91
N ILE A 37 16.02 -4.01 15.49
CA ILE A 37 16.73 -5.07 14.76
C ILE A 37 15.80 -6.26 14.61
N GLU A 38 15.77 -6.83 13.42
CA GLU A 38 14.90 -7.95 13.09
C GLU A 38 15.66 -9.29 13.15
N THR A 39 15.48 -10.03 14.24
CA THR A 39 16.13 -11.33 14.45
C THR A 39 15.17 -12.51 14.25
N ASP A 40 13.87 -12.24 14.13
CA ASP A 40 12.88 -13.30 14.06
C ASP A 40 12.96 -14.04 12.72
N ALA A 41 12.75 -15.36 12.77
CA ALA A 41 12.54 -16.17 11.58
C ALA A 41 11.14 -15.89 10.98
N PRO A 42 10.95 -16.07 9.65
CA PRO A 42 9.63 -15.97 9.07
C PRO A 42 8.70 -17.00 9.74
N PHE A 43 7.47 -16.58 10.04
CA PHE A 43 6.48 -17.50 10.59
C PHE A 43 6.29 -18.71 9.67
N PRO A 44 6.28 -19.94 10.21
CA PRO A 44 6.08 -21.12 9.41
C PRO A 44 4.72 -21.06 8.73
N ARG A 45 4.68 -21.48 7.46
CA ARG A 45 3.42 -21.60 6.73
C ARG A 45 2.59 -22.71 7.37
N ARG A 46 1.49 -22.34 8.03
CA ARG A 46 0.53 -23.31 8.58
C ARG A 46 -0.03 -24.21 7.47
N LEU A 47 -0.13 -25.50 7.76
CA LEU A 47 -0.78 -26.47 6.88
C LEU A 47 -2.29 -26.16 6.79
N GLY A 48 -2.91 -26.62 5.70
CA GLY A 48 -4.33 -26.35 5.48
C GLY A 48 -5.22 -26.99 6.55
N CYS A 49 -4.88 -28.21 6.97
CA CYS A 49 -5.58 -28.91 8.05
C CYS A 49 -5.48 -28.16 9.39
N GLU A 50 -4.31 -27.59 9.72
CA GLU A 50 -4.13 -26.79 10.94
C GLU A 50 -4.94 -25.50 10.90
N MET A 51 -5.01 -24.86 9.73
CA MET A 51 -5.84 -23.66 9.56
C MET A 51 -7.34 -24.00 9.62
N LYS A 52 -7.75 -25.14 9.02
CA LYS A 52 -9.13 -25.60 9.05
C LYS A 52 -9.62 -25.81 10.47
N ARG A 53 -8.83 -26.47 11.33
CA ARG A 53 -9.14 -26.61 12.77
C ARG A 53 -9.35 -25.26 13.46
N HIS A 54 -8.47 -24.29 13.21
CA HIS A 54 -8.64 -22.96 13.79
C HIS A 54 -9.88 -22.24 13.27
N ILE A 55 -10.24 -22.43 11.99
CA ILE A 55 -11.45 -21.85 11.40
C ILE A 55 -12.71 -22.49 11.96
N GLU A 56 -12.72 -23.80 12.18
CA GLU A 56 -13.84 -24.53 12.79
C GLU A 56 -14.12 -24.06 14.22
N LEU A 57 -13.10 -23.59 14.93
CA LEU A 57 -13.24 -22.96 16.25
C LEU A 57 -13.81 -21.53 16.20
N LEU A 58 -13.82 -20.88 15.03
CA LEU A 58 -14.44 -19.56 14.90
C LEU A 58 -15.96 -19.71 15.00
N GLN A 59 -16.59 -18.84 15.78
CA GLN A 59 -18.04 -18.71 15.79
C GLN A 59 -18.51 -18.00 14.52
N ASP A 60 -19.68 -18.37 14.02
CA ASP A 60 -20.33 -17.62 12.95
C ASP A 60 -20.88 -16.33 13.55
N ILE A 61 -20.26 -15.22 13.18
CA ILE A 61 -20.61 -13.91 13.70
C ILE A 61 -21.21 -13.07 12.60
N ASP A 62 -22.44 -12.63 12.85
CA ASP A 62 -23.17 -11.74 11.98
C ASP A 62 -22.42 -10.43 11.75
N PHE A 63 -22.62 -9.89 10.55
CA PHE A 63 -21.98 -8.65 10.14
C PHE A 63 -22.44 -7.48 11.02
N GLY A 64 -21.51 -6.85 11.75
CA GLY A 64 -21.80 -5.70 12.61
C GLY A 64 -21.81 -6.00 14.12
N THR A 65 -21.67 -7.25 14.53
CA THR A 65 -21.58 -7.66 15.95
C THR A 65 -20.19 -7.35 16.54
N SER A 66 -20.12 -7.15 17.87
CA SER A 66 -18.87 -6.84 18.56
C SER A 66 -17.83 -7.94 18.37
N ARG A 67 -16.58 -7.53 18.12
CA ARG A 67 -15.44 -8.41 17.79
C ARG A 67 -14.75 -8.98 19.04
N ASP A 68 -15.09 -8.44 20.21
CA ASP A 68 -14.40 -8.73 21.47
C ASP A 68 -14.73 -10.12 22.03
N HIS A 69 -15.73 -10.81 21.45
CA HIS A 69 -16.21 -12.12 21.91
C HIS A 69 -15.55 -13.28 21.18
N ILE A 70 -14.73 -12.99 20.16
CA ILE A 70 -13.99 -14.03 19.45
C ILE A 70 -12.75 -14.39 20.26
N GLU A 71 -12.71 -15.62 20.75
CA GLU A 71 -11.54 -16.16 21.45
C GLU A 71 -10.28 -16.00 20.60
N GLY A 72 -9.20 -15.47 21.17
CA GLY A 72 -7.93 -15.25 20.46
C GLY A 72 -7.88 -13.98 19.58
N PHE A 73 -8.97 -13.22 19.43
CA PHE A 73 -8.99 -12.00 18.61
C PHE A 73 -8.07 -10.89 19.14
N GLY A 74 -7.32 -10.27 18.24
CA GLY A 74 -6.35 -9.21 18.54
C GLY A 74 -5.05 -9.70 19.19
N LYS A 75 -4.98 -10.96 19.62
CA LYS A 75 -3.79 -11.62 20.17
C LYS A 75 -3.22 -12.66 19.21
N GLU A 76 -4.01 -13.67 18.88
CA GLU A 76 -3.60 -14.81 18.04
C GLU A 76 -4.02 -14.65 16.58
N HIS A 77 -5.19 -14.05 16.34
CA HIS A 77 -5.68 -13.76 15.00
C HIS A 77 -6.47 -12.44 14.94
N ASN A 78 -6.77 -11.99 13.72
CA ASN A 78 -7.65 -10.83 13.47
C ASN A 78 -8.87 -11.20 12.59
N TRP A 79 -9.15 -12.49 12.43
CA TRP A 79 -10.33 -12.97 11.72
C TRP A 79 -11.62 -12.56 12.43
N CYS A 80 -12.56 -11.99 11.68
CA CYS A 80 -13.86 -11.55 12.18
C CYS A 80 -15.04 -12.36 11.60
N HIS A 81 -14.81 -13.07 10.50
CA HIS A 81 -15.85 -13.76 9.73
C HIS A 81 -15.29 -15.01 9.08
N LYS A 82 -16.17 -15.99 8.84
CA LYS A 82 -15.88 -17.11 7.95
C LYS A 82 -16.12 -16.72 6.50
N SER A 83 -15.15 -17.03 5.64
CA SER A 83 -15.34 -16.91 4.20
C SER A 83 -16.04 -18.15 3.67
N ILE A 84 -17.03 -17.97 2.79
CA ILE A 84 -17.69 -19.08 2.08
C ILE A 84 -16.70 -20.02 1.36
N PHE A 85 -15.53 -19.51 0.98
CA PHE A 85 -14.50 -20.32 0.33
C PHE A 85 -13.85 -21.34 1.25
N TRP A 86 -13.99 -21.20 2.58
CA TRP A 86 -13.42 -22.12 3.56
C TRP A 86 -14.21 -23.43 3.65
N GLU A 87 -15.47 -23.43 3.21
CA GLU A 87 -16.33 -24.61 3.15
C GLU A 87 -16.01 -25.53 1.97
N LEU A 88 -15.22 -25.06 1.00
CA LEU A 88 -14.90 -25.84 -0.19
C LEU A 88 -14.10 -27.10 0.19
N PRO A 89 -14.48 -28.31 -0.28
CA PRO A 89 -13.84 -29.56 0.11
C PRO A 89 -12.33 -29.63 -0.16
N TYR A 90 -11.86 -28.83 -1.11
CA TYR A 90 -10.45 -28.76 -1.51
C TYR A 90 -9.70 -27.56 -0.91
N TRP A 91 -10.37 -26.68 -0.14
CA TRP A 91 -9.76 -25.46 0.38
C TRP A 91 -8.48 -25.73 1.18
N GLU A 92 -8.51 -26.73 2.07
CA GLU A 92 -7.34 -27.11 2.87
C GLU A 92 -6.17 -27.63 2.02
N LYS A 93 -6.46 -28.15 0.82
CA LYS A 93 -5.46 -28.68 -0.12
C LYS A 93 -4.84 -27.58 -0.98
N ASN A 94 -5.41 -26.38 -1.03
CA ASN A 94 -4.89 -25.27 -1.81
C ASN A 94 -3.54 -24.76 -1.26
N LEU A 95 -2.55 -24.59 -2.13
CA LEU A 95 -1.27 -23.95 -1.77
C LEU A 95 -1.46 -22.46 -1.39
N LEU A 96 -2.42 -21.81 -2.04
CA LEU A 96 -2.85 -20.44 -1.77
C LEU A 96 -4.34 -20.48 -1.38
N ARG A 97 -4.60 -20.34 -0.08
CA ARG A 97 -5.94 -20.44 0.53
C ARG A 97 -6.77 -19.16 0.45
N HIS A 98 -6.14 -18.06 0.04
CA HIS A 98 -6.75 -16.76 -0.14
C HIS A 98 -6.35 -16.24 -1.51
N ASN A 99 -7.33 -15.98 -2.38
CA ASN A 99 -7.07 -15.27 -3.63
C ASN A 99 -7.19 -13.77 -3.35
N LEU A 100 -6.11 -13.03 -3.60
CA LEU A 100 -6.17 -11.58 -3.50
C LEU A 100 -6.81 -11.05 -4.77
N ASP A 101 -7.74 -10.12 -4.65
CA ASP A 101 -8.22 -9.37 -5.80
C ASP A 101 -7.10 -8.45 -6.29
N VAL A 102 -6.27 -8.97 -7.20
CA VAL A 102 -5.10 -8.27 -7.75
C VAL A 102 -5.53 -6.94 -8.35
N MET A 103 -6.66 -6.90 -9.04
CA MET A 103 -7.19 -5.72 -9.72
C MET A 103 -7.51 -4.60 -8.72
N HIS A 104 -8.21 -4.92 -7.63
CA HIS A 104 -8.50 -3.95 -6.57
C HIS A 104 -7.27 -3.61 -5.74
N CYS A 105 -6.39 -4.57 -5.46
CA CYS A 105 -5.12 -4.33 -4.75
C CYS A 105 -4.22 -3.34 -5.52
N GLU A 106 -4.02 -3.57 -6.81
CA GLU A 106 -3.22 -2.71 -7.68
C GLU A 106 -3.80 -1.31 -7.80
N LYS A 107 -5.11 -1.21 -8.04
CA LYS A 107 -5.79 0.09 -8.07
C LYS A 107 -5.61 0.84 -6.74
N ASN A 108 -5.82 0.16 -5.62
CA ASN A 108 -5.65 0.74 -4.29
C ASN A 108 -4.21 1.20 -4.05
N PHE A 109 -3.22 0.42 -4.49
CA PHE A 109 -1.80 0.79 -4.38
C PHE A 109 -1.50 2.02 -5.23
N PHE A 110 -1.89 2.02 -6.50
CA PHE A 110 -1.76 3.16 -7.41
C PHE A 110 -2.38 4.42 -6.82
N ASP A 111 -3.65 4.36 -6.39
CA ASP A 111 -4.36 5.51 -5.85
C ASP A 111 -3.63 6.07 -4.62
N ASN A 112 -3.07 5.23 -3.75
CA ASN A 112 -2.30 5.70 -2.59
C ASN A 112 -1.05 6.47 -3.02
N ILE A 113 -0.23 5.91 -3.93
CA ILE A 113 0.99 6.55 -4.42
C ILE A 113 0.64 7.86 -5.12
N LYS A 114 -0.33 7.82 -6.03
CA LYS A 114 -0.82 8.99 -6.78
C LYS A 114 -1.31 10.09 -5.84
N ASN A 115 -2.19 9.79 -4.88
CA ASN A 115 -2.76 10.80 -3.98
C ASN A 115 -1.70 11.41 -3.06
N ILE A 116 -0.67 10.65 -2.68
CA ILE A 116 0.47 11.13 -1.90
C ILE A 116 1.36 12.06 -2.74
N VAL A 117 1.83 11.60 -3.90
CA VAL A 117 2.73 12.35 -4.79
C VAL A 117 2.05 13.60 -5.34
N MET A 118 0.80 13.48 -5.79
CA MET A 118 -0.02 14.60 -6.25
C MET A 118 -0.58 15.44 -5.10
N HIS A 119 -0.32 15.11 -3.83
CA HIS A 119 -0.81 15.80 -2.64
C HIS A 119 -2.29 16.23 -2.77
N ASP A 120 -3.16 15.26 -3.00
CA ASP A 120 -4.61 15.45 -3.04
C ASP A 120 -5.13 15.57 -1.59
N PRO A 121 -5.60 16.75 -1.14
CA PRO A 121 -6.00 16.96 0.25
C PRO A 121 -7.17 16.07 0.69
N ASP A 122 -8.02 15.64 -0.25
CA ASP A 122 -9.23 14.88 0.08
C ASP A 122 -8.96 13.37 0.18
N LYS A 123 -7.87 12.90 -0.45
CA LYS A 123 -7.61 11.46 -0.62
C LYS A 123 -6.26 10.99 -0.11
N THR A 124 -5.34 11.91 0.22
CA THR A 124 -4.02 11.53 0.71
C THR A 124 -4.11 10.81 2.06
N LYS A 125 -3.36 9.71 2.21
CA LYS A 125 -3.19 9.02 3.50
C LYS A 125 -2.24 9.77 4.44
N ASP A 126 -1.59 10.83 3.95
CA ASP A 126 -0.73 11.71 4.74
C ASP A 126 -1.52 12.76 5.53
N ASN A 127 -2.08 12.36 6.66
CA ASN A 127 -2.83 13.24 7.57
C ASN A 127 -2.13 13.43 8.93
N MET A 128 -2.67 14.32 9.78
CA MET A 128 -2.08 14.66 11.08
C MET A 128 -1.91 13.42 11.99
N ASN A 129 -2.87 12.49 11.98
CA ASN A 129 -2.77 11.27 12.79
C ASN A 129 -1.69 10.32 12.26
N ALA A 130 -1.60 10.14 10.94
CA ALA A 130 -0.52 9.39 10.32
C ALA A 130 0.85 9.97 10.66
N ARG A 131 0.99 11.31 10.70
CA ARG A 131 2.22 12.02 11.10
C ARG A 131 2.57 11.86 12.58
N ARG A 132 1.59 11.70 13.47
CA ARG A 132 1.80 11.36 14.88
C ARG A 132 2.25 9.90 15.03
N ASP A 133 1.59 8.97 14.35
CA ASP A 133 2.02 7.57 14.35
C ASP A 133 3.43 7.40 13.78
N LEU A 134 3.77 8.14 12.73
CA LEU A 134 5.08 8.11 12.11
C LEU A 134 6.20 8.61 13.06
N GLN A 135 5.92 9.59 13.92
CA GLN A 135 6.83 10.02 15.01
C GLN A 135 7.02 8.93 16.07
N LEU A 136 5.97 8.19 16.38
CA LEU A 136 6.04 7.09 17.32
C LEU A 136 6.82 5.90 16.76
N LEU A 137 6.71 5.63 15.46
CA LEU A 137 7.21 4.39 14.86
C LEU A 137 8.56 4.53 14.14
N THR A 138 8.93 5.71 13.64
CA THR A 138 10.06 5.86 12.71
C THR A 138 10.98 7.02 13.08
N ASN A 139 12.19 7.05 12.50
CA ASN A 139 13.16 8.15 12.65
C ASN A 139 13.11 9.17 11.49
N ARG A 140 11.95 9.33 10.83
CA ARG A 140 11.78 10.24 9.68
C ARG A 140 11.47 11.67 10.13
N ARG A 141 12.42 12.34 10.79
CA ARG A 141 12.26 13.68 11.37
C ARG A 141 11.75 14.74 10.39
N THR A 142 12.14 14.64 9.12
CA THR A 142 11.66 15.53 8.03
C THR A 142 10.15 15.44 7.81
N LEU A 143 9.53 14.33 8.23
CA LEU A 143 8.10 14.10 8.16
C LEU A 143 7.38 14.33 9.49
N PHE A 144 8.04 14.80 10.54
CA PHE A 144 7.36 15.05 11.82
C PHE A 144 6.47 16.29 11.74
N LEU A 145 5.49 16.36 12.65
CA LEU A 145 4.71 17.58 12.85
C LEU A 145 5.61 18.66 13.42
N GLN A 146 5.32 19.91 13.06
CA GLN A 146 6.03 21.08 13.54
C GLN A 146 5.07 22.03 14.23
N THR A 147 5.60 22.83 15.14
CA THR A 147 4.85 23.88 15.83
C THR A 147 5.14 25.20 15.12
N GLY A 148 4.08 25.89 14.69
CA GLY A 148 4.15 27.23 14.13
C GLY A 148 4.48 28.27 15.20
N LEU A 149 4.77 29.49 14.77
CA LEU A 149 4.97 30.64 15.67
C LEU A 149 3.72 30.95 16.51
N ASP A 150 2.55 30.57 16.01
CA ASP A 150 1.25 30.67 16.67
C ASP A 150 0.97 29.52 17.65
N GLY A 151 1.94 28.62 17.87
CA GLY A 151 1.78 27.44 18.71
C GLY A 151 0.98 26.30 18.07
N LYS A 152 0.45 26.47 16.85
CA LYS A 152 -0.37 25.45 16.19
C LYS A 152 0.49 24.39 15.53
N LEU A 153 0.04 23.15 15.61
CA LEU A 153 0.69 22.04 14.92
C LEU A 153 0.34 22.05 13.44
N TYR A 154 1.36 21.92 12.59
CA TYR A 154 1.20 21.76 11.16
C TYR A 154 2.10 20.65 10.61
N LYS A 155 1.78 20.16 9.41
CA LYS A 155 2.60 19.19 8.69
C LYS A 155 3.37 19.89 7.58
N ARG A 156 4.67 19.61 7.47
CA ARG A 156 5.44 20.02 6.28
C ARG A 156 5.10 19.12 5.10
N LYS A 157 4.98 19.74 3.93
CA LYS A 157 4.88 19.03 2.66
C LYS A 157 6.08 18.11 2.51
N ALA A 158 5.81 16.83 2.20
CA ALA A 158 6.87 15.85 2.03
C ALA A 158 7.68 16.13 0.75
N VAL A 159 8.95 15.70 0.74
CA VAL A 159 9.88 15.91 -0.38
C VAL A 159 9.44 15.25 -1.69
N TYR A 160 8.61 14.21 -1.58
CA TYR A 160 8.06 13.47 -2.72
C TYR A 160 6.71 14.03 -3.22
N CYS A 161 6.25 15.16 -2.68
CA CYS A 161 4.99 15.78 -3.10
C CYS A 161 5.24 16.89 -4.14
N LEU A 162 4.60 16.78 -5.29
CA LEU A 162 4.74 17.72 -6.40
C LEU A 162 4.23 19.12 -6.09
N SER A 163 4.93 20.17 -6.54
CA SER A 163 4.46 21.56 -6.58
C SER A 163 3.25 21.72 -7.51
N LYS A 164 2.57 22.86 -7.49
CA LYS A 164 1.43 23.09 -8.40
C LYS A 164 1.88 23.06 -9.86
N GLU A 165 3.03 23.64 -10.13
CA GLU A 165 3.67 23.72 -11.45
C GLU A 165 4.11 22.33 -11.92
N GLN A 166 4.69 21.52 -11.04
CA GLN A 166 5.06 20.14 -11.36
C GLN A 166 3.82 19.27 -11.64
N LYS A 167 2.76 19.40 -10.85
CA LYS A 167 1.49 18.70 -11.12
C LYS A 167 0.93 19.07 -12.48
N PHE A 168 0.94 20.36 -12.83
CA PHE A 168 0.46 20.83 -14.13
C PHE A 168 1.21 20.13 -15.28
N LYS A 169 2.55 20.12 -15.23
CA LYS A 169 3.39 19.44 -16.25
C LYS A 169 3.08 17.96 -16.38
N VAL A 170 2.91 17.25 -15.26
CA VAL A 170 2.53 15.82 -15.26
C VAL A 170 1.17 15.63 -15.94
N LEU A 171 0.17 16.44 -15.57
CA LEU A 171 -1.18 16.32 -16.10
C LEU A 171 -1.28 16.71 -17.58
N GLU A 172 -0.56 17.75 -17.99
CA GLU A 172 -0.45 18.16 -19.39
C GLU A 172 0.16 17.05 -20.24
N TRP A 173 1.26 16.44 -19.77
CA TRP A 173 1.85 15.27 -20.42
C TRP A 173 0.85 14.11 -20.52
N LEU A 174 0.18 13.75 -19.42
CA LEU A 174 -0.83 12.68 -19.41
C LEU A 174 -2.02 12.96 -20.33
N HIS A 175 -2.43 14.23 -20.46
CA HIS A 175 -3.51 14.63 -21.35
C HIS A 175 -3.13 14.47 -22.84
N GLY A 176 -1.84 14.68 -23.15
CA GLY A 176 -1.26 14.49 -24.48
C GLY A 176 -0.99 13.02 -24.85
N LEU A 177 -0.94 12.11 -23.88
CA LEU A 177 -0.64 10.69 -24.16
C LEU A 177 -1.69 10.04 -25.06
N ARG A 178 -1.21 9.21 -25.98
CA ARG A 178 -2.00 8.33 -26.84
C ARG A 178 -1.40 6.94 -26.79
N PHE A 179 -2.26 5.93 -26.79
CA PHE A 179 -1.88 4.52 -26.77
C PHE A 179 -2.38 3.84 -28.05
N PRO A 180 -1.71 2.75 -28.49
CA PRO A 180 -2.28 1.86 -29.48
C PRO A 180 -3.65 1.33 -29.05
N ASP A 181 -4.48 0.98 -30.02
CA ASP A 181 -5.79 0.40 -29.73
C ASP A 181 -5.66 -0.88 -28.89
N GLY A 182 -6.59 -1.06 -27.94
CA GLY A 182 -6.58 -2.18 -26.99
C GLY A 182 -5.56 -2.11 -25.85
N TYR A 183 -4.62 -1.15 -25.83
CA TYR A 183 -3.55 -1.14 -24.81
C TYR A 183 -3.95 -0.50 -23.47
N ALA A 184 -4.61 0.66 -23.51
CA ALA A 184 -5.12 1.36 -22.33
C ALA A 184 -6.29 2.24 -22.74
N SER A 185 -7.15 2.61 -21.78
CA SER A 185 -8.22 3.56 -22.10
C SER A 185 -7.65 4.97 -22.32
N ASN A 186 -8.48 5.88 -22.85
CA ASN A 186 -8.07 7.26 -23.04
C ASN A 186 -7.88 7.99 -21.70
N ILE A 187 -6.66 7.92 -21.15
CA ILE A 187 -6.26 8.53 -19.86
C ILE A 187 -6.50 10.05 -19.85
N SER A 188 -6.53 10.74 -21.00
CA SER A 188 -6.79 12.17 -21.04
C SER A 188 -8.15 12.53 -20.43
N ARG A 189 -9.14 11.64 -20.54
CA ARG A 189 -10.47 11.81 -19.92
C ARG A 189 -10.43 11.77 -18.39
N CYS A 190 -9.36 11.21 -17.81
CA CYS A 190 -9.15 11.14 -16.36
C CYS A 190 -8.42 12.38 -15.82
N VAL A 191 -7.91 13.26 -16.69
CA VAL A 191 -7.17 14.46 -16.31
C VAL A 191 -8.12 15.62 -16.03
N GLN A 192 -8.07 16.15 -14.81
CA GLN A 192 -8.82 17.33 -14.40
C GLN A 192 -7.86 18.50 -14.17
N MET A 193 -7.57 19.26 -15.24
CA MET A 193 -6.59 20.36 -15.22
C MET A 193 -6.97 21.46 -14.21
N GLN A 194 -8.24 21.86 -14.15
CA GLN A 194 -8.71 22.91 -13.25
C GLN A 194 -8.48 22.58 -11.76
N HIS A 195 -8.59 21.31 -11.40
CA HIS A 195 -8.41 20.85 -10.02
C HIS A 195 -7.02 20.27 -9.75
N LEU A 196 -6.16 20.18 -10.78
CA LEU A 196 -4.86 19.50 -10.74
C LEU A 196 -4.95 18.06 -10.20
N ARG A 197 -5.93 17.28 -10.69
CA ARG A 197 -6.24 15.91 -10.21
C ARG A 197 -6.34 14.89 -11.34
N LEU A 198 -6.16 13.63 -10.96
CA LEU A 198 -6.44 12.44 -11.78
C LEU A 198 -7.60 11.66 -11.14
N ALA A 199 -8.70 11.53 -11.87
CA ALA A 199 -9.92 10.87 -11.40
C ALA A 199 -10.51 9.95 -12.48
N GLY A 200 -11.19 8.88 -12.05
CA GLY A 200 -11.91 8.00 -12.99
C GLY A 200 -11.07 6.94 -13.70
N MET A 201 -9.78 6.81 -13.42
CA MET A 201 -8.95 5.73 -13.97
C MET A 201 -9.48 4.36 -13.54
N LYS A 202 -9.60 3.42 -14.48
CA LYS A 202 -9.94 2.03 -14.17
C LYS A 202 -8.71 1.28 -13.70
N SER A 203 -8.92 0.09 -13.12
CA SER A 203 -7.83 -0.76 -12.61
C SER A 203 -6.78 -1.06 -13.68
N HIS A 204 -7.20 -1.34 -14.92
CA HIS A 204 -6.28 -1.54 -16.04
C HIS A 204 -5.44 -0.29 -16.33
N ASP A 205 -6.02 0.91 -16.34
CA ASP A 205 -5.26 2.14 -16.58
C ASP A 205 -4.25 2.38 -15.44
N CYS A 206 -4.65 2.11 -14.20
CA CYS A 206 -3.77 2.17 -13.03
C CYS A 206 -2.60 1.18 -13.17
N HIS A 207 -2.87 -0.03 -13.64
CA HIS A 207 -1.86 -1.06 -13.90
C HIS A 207 -0.83 -0.59 -14.94
N VAL A 208 -1.31 -0.13 -16.11
CA VAL A 208 -0.45 0.42 -17.18
C VAL A 208 0.35 1.61 -16.67
N PHE A 209 -0.28 2.51 -15.91
CA PHE A 209 0.40 3.65 -15.34
C PHE A 209 1.54 3.21 -14.43
N MET A 210 1.27 2.30 -13.48
CA MET A 210 2.30 1.81 -12.56
C MET A 210 3.43 1.12 -13.29
N GLN A 211 3.14 0.24 -14.25
CA GLN A 211 4.19 -0.54 -14.90
C GLN A 211 5.03 0.27 -15.90
N ARG A 212 4.42 1.26 -16.57
CA ARG A 212 5.00 1.85 -17.79
C ARG A 212 5.16 3.35 -17.73
N LEU A 213 4.25 4.06 -17.06
CA LEU A 213 4.23 5.52 -17.08
C LEU A 213 4.85 6.14 -15.84
N MET A 214 4.72 5.51 -14.68
CA MET A 214 5.10 6.08 -13.38
C MET A 214 6.58 6.48 -13.30
N PRO A 215 7.55 5.70 -13.82
CA PRO A 215 8.94 6.14 -13.88
C PRO A 215 9.10 7.42 -14.70
N THR A 216 8.48 7.50 -15.87
CA THR A 216 8.58 8.67 -16.75
C THR A 216 7.85 9.88 -16.16
N ALA A 217 6.65 9.66 -15.61
CA ALA A 217 5.77 10.69 -15.05
C ALA A 217 6.45 11.50 -13.94
N PHE A 218 7.32 10.86 -13.15
CA PHE A 218 7.88 11.45 -11.94
C PHE A 218 9.40 11.63 -11.98
N ARG A 219 10.06 11.28 -13.09
CA ARG A 219 11.53 11.30 -13.23
C ARG A 219 12.12 12.66 -12.89
N ASP A 220 11.60 13.71 -13.49
CA ASP A 220 12.20 15.05 -13.39
C ASP A 220 11.76 15.82 -12.14
N PHE A 221 10.92 15.19 -11.29
CA PHE A 221 10.27 15.87 -10.17
C PHE A 221 10.56 15.26 -8.80
N LEU A 222 11.02 14.01 -8.76
CA LEU A 222 11.40 13.33 -7.52
C LEU A 222 12.93 13.25 -7.44
N SER A 223 13.48 13.20 -6.22
CA SER A 223 14.92 12.96 -6.06
C SER A 223 15.30 11.59 -6.61
N ASP A 224 16.54 11.44 -7.10
CA ASP A 224 17.05 10.18 -7.66
C ASP A 224 16.82 9.00 -6.72
N THR A 225 17.06 9.18 -5.42
CA THR A 225 16.80 8.13 -4.40
C THR A 225 15.33 7.72 -4.38
N THR A 226 14.41 8.69 -4.44
CA THR A 226 12.96 8.43 -4.38
C THR A 226 12.47 7.79 -5.68
N HIS A 227 12.93 8.31 -6.82
CA HIS A 227 12.61 7.80 -8.14
C HIS A 227 13.10 6.36 -8.34
N GLN A 228 14.35 6.09 -7.96
CA GLN A 228 14.94 4.76 -8.05
C GLN A 228 14.23 3.74 -7.14
N THR A 229 13.77 4.17 -5.97
CA THR A 229 12.95 3.33 -5.08
C THR A 229 11.64 2.92 -5.76
N ILE A 230 10.96 3.86 -6.42
CA ILE A 230 9.72 3.59 -7.17
C ILE A 230 9.97 2.60 -8.31
N ILE A 231 11.04 2.77 -9.09
CA ILE A 231 11.40 1.86 -10.20
C ILE A 231 11.75 0.47 -9.69
N THR A 232 12.57 0.37 -8.64
CA THR A 232 13.07 -0.91 -8.13
C THR A 232 11.91 -1.75 -7.58
N HIS A 233 10.93 -1.12 -6.93
CA HIS A 233 9.71 -1.81 -6.49
C HIS A 233 8.81 -2.27 -7.65
N GLN A 234 8.77 -1.58 -8.79
CA GLN A 234 8.02 -2.06 -9.96
C GLN A 234 8.65 -3.32 -10.58
N LYS A 235 9.98 -3.34 -10.70
CA LYS A 235 10.73 -4.48 -11.28
C LYS A 235 10.67 -5.73 -10.40
N ASN A 236 10.69 -5.56 -9.08
CA ASN A 236 10.71 -6.67 -8.13
C ASN A 236 9.32 -7.04 -7.59
N GLY A 237 8.32 -6.17 -7.75
CA GLY A 237 6.97 -6.31 -7.19
C GLY A 237 5.92 -6.80 -8.17
N THR A 238 6.24 -7.03 -9.45
CA THR A 238 5.33 -7.68 -10.40
C THR A 238 5.28 -9.18 -10.08
N PRO A 239 4.18 -9.71 -9.52
CA PRO A 239 4.04 -11.14 -9.36
C PRO A 239 4.10 -11.78 -10.75
N LYS A 240 4.66 -12.98 -10.88
CA LYS A 240 4.63 -13.77 -12.14
C LYS A 240 3.21 -13.90 -12.73
N TYR A 241 2.16 -13.69 -11.92
CA TYR A 241 0.75 -13.65 -12.31
C TYR A 241 0.34 -12.45 -13.18
N SER A 242 1.08 -11.33 -13.17
CA SER A 242 0.81 -10.19 -14.05
C SER A 242 1.01 -10.50 -15.53
N ARG A 243 1.85 -11.50 -15.85
CA ARG A 243 2.09 -11.96 -17.24
C ARG A 243 0.91 -12.67 -17.88
N LEU A 244 -0.07 -13.13 -17.09
CA LEU A 244 -1.28 -13.75 -17.65
C LEU A 244 -2.16 -12.74 -18.41
N TRP A 245 -2.07 -11.45 -18.06
CA TRP A 245 -2.79 -10.37 -18.74
C TRP A 245 -2.10 -9.90 -20.03
N GLU A 246 -0.80 -10.11 -20.18
CA GLU A 246 -0.08 -9.79 -21.43
C GLU A 246 -0.33 -10.84 -22.53
N THR A 247 -1.01 -11.95 -22.19
CA THR A 247 -1.28 -13.10 -23.09
C THR A 247 -2.77 -13.38 -23.31
N LEU A 248 -3.67 -12.52 -22.84
CA LEU A 248 -5.10 -12.53 -23.14
C LEU A 248 -5.47 -11.28 -23.95
#